data_AF-A0AAD7B7Z6-F1
#
_entry.id   AF-A0AAD7B7Z6-F1
#
_cell.length_a   1.000
_cell.length_b   1.000
_cell.length_c   1.000
_cell.angle_alpha   90.00
_cell.angle_beta   90.00
_cell.angle_gamma   90.00
#
_symmetry.space_group_name_H-M   'P 1'
#
loop_
_entity.id
_entity.type
_entity.pdbx_description
1 polymer ?
#
loop_
_entity_poly.entity_id
_entity_poly.type
_entity_poly.pdbx_seq_one_letter_code
_entity_poly.pdbx_strand_id
1 'polypeptide(L)'
;MKLASPEQIAGHTNATRRGALEGTVVAGSVATLGSMWATRRYTYFRQLPPSLKLLGILLVTAPGLTIQAERRGLEYDKSQWEGDGMQVIQAQEAQETTEWESMSTGDKIGAWASRHEYSIIIAGWALSLAAAGGIISRNPYQSTSQKIVQARMWAQGLSVGMIIAAAAFKTNRNLGEKASRPSADHSWMDIVAQQQQQQESRLALEALEAHRAKARALH
;
A
#
# COMPACT_ATOMS: atom_id res chain seq x y z
N MET A 1 -7.00 23.90 10.94
CA MET A 1 -5.93 22.92 10.68
C MET A 1 -4.70 23.35 11.45
N LYS A 2 -4.20 22.55 12.40
CA LYS A 2 -2.88 22.80 13.00
C LYS A 2 -1.84 22.39 11.95
N LEU A 3 -1.04 23.35 11.48
CA LEU A 3 0.10 23.04 10.63
C LEU A 3 1.07 22.18 11.44
N ALA A 4 1.63 21.13 10.81
CA ALA A 4 2.60 20.26 11.45
C ALA A 4 3.75 21.10 12.01
N SER A 5 4.13 20.86 13.26
CA SER A 5 5.26 21.57 13.84
C SER A 5 6.54 21.20 13.11
N PRO A 6 7.55 22.09 13.04
CA PRO A 6 8.85 21.76 12.46
C PRO A 6 9.48 20.50 13.08
N GLU A 7 9.23 20.26 14.37
CA GLU A 7 9.66 19.07 15.10
C GLU A 7 8.97 17.80 14.59
N GLN A 8 7.66 17.85 14.33
CA GLN A 8 6.91 16.71 13.80
C GLN A 8 7.39 16.32 12.39
N ILE A 9 7.70 17.31 11.55
CA ILE A 9 8.27 17.08 10.21
C ILE A 9 9.67 16.45 10.32
N ALA A 10 10.51 16.97 11.22
CA ALA A 10 11.84 16.42 11.46
C ALA A 10 11.79 14.98 11.99
N GLY A 11 10.86 14.68 12.91
CA GLY A 11 10.65 13.33 13.43
C GLY A 11 10.16 12.35 12.37
N HIS A 12 9.16 12.73 11.57
CA HIS A 12 8.66 11.91 10.47
C HIS A 12 9.77 11.64 9.44
N THR A 13 10.49 12.68 9.00
CA THR A 13 11.60 12.50 8.04
C THR A 13 12.72 11.62 8.57
N ASN A 14 13.04 11.70 9.87
CA ASN A 14 14.00 10.80 10.50
C ASN A 14 13.49 9.34 10.51
N ALA A 15 12.22 9.12 10.85
CA ALA A 15 11.60 7.80 10.84
C ALA A 15 11.58 7.18 9.44
N THR A 16 11.19 7.95 8.41
CA THR A 16 11.21 7.53 7.00
C THR A 16 12.63 7.19 6.55
N ARG A 17 13.63 8.02 6.86
CA ARG A 17 15.04 7.76 6.50
C ARG A 17 15.55 6.48 7.16
N ARG A 18 15.24 6.28 8.44
CA ARG A 18 15.58 5.05 9.16
C ARG A 18 14.92 3.83 8.50
N GLY A 19 13.65 3.93 8.15
CA GLY A 19 12.93 2.89 7.41
C GLY A 19 13.57 2.57 6.06
N ALA A 20 13.93 3.60 5.29
CA ALA A 20 14.62 3.44 4.00
C ALA A 20 15.96 2.71 4.15
N LEU A 21 16.77 3.08 5.16
CA LEU A 21 18.05 2.43 5.44
C LEU A 21 17.87 0.96 5.84
N GLU A 22 16.98 0.68 6.79
CA GLU A 22 16.70 -0.68 7.24
C GLU A 22 16.17 -1.55 6.09
N GLY A 23 15.24 -1.03 5.29
CA GLY A 23 14.69 -1.72 4.13
C GLY A 23 15.73 -2.01 3.06
N THR A 24 16.59 -1.04 2.75
CA THR A 24 17.69 -1.21 1.79
C THR A 24 18.68 -2.27 2.25
N VAL A 25 19.09 -2.23 3.52
CA VAL A 25 20.05 -3.18 4.08
C VAL A 25 19.48 -4.59 4.08
N VAL A 26 18.25 -4.77 4.58
CA VAL A 26 17.62 -6.09 4.67
C VAL A 26 17.33 -6.65 3.27
N ALA A 27 16.62 -5.89 2.42
CA ALA A 27 16.26 -6.34 1.08
C ALA A 27 17.49 -6.52 0.19
N GLY A 28 18.46 -5.61 0.27
CA GLY A 28 19.72 -5.69 -0.47
C GLY A 28 20.57 -6.90 -0.05
N SER A 29 20.62 -7.21 1.24
CA SER A 29 21.31 -8.41 1.74
C SER A 29 20.64 -9.69 1.23
N VAL A 30 19.31 -9.79 1.37
CA VAL A 30 18.53 -10.93 0.87
C VAL A 30 18.72 -11.11 -0.63
N ALA A 31 18.64 -10.02 -1.41
CA ALA A 31 18.78 -10.06 -2.86
C ALA A 31 20.20 -10.43 -3.30
N THR A 32 21.22 -9.90 -2.63
CA THR A 32 22.63 -10.21 -2.93
C THR A 32 22.94 -11.66 -2.59
N LEU A 33 22.55 -12.13 -1.41
CA LEU A 33 22.73 -13.53 -1.00
C LEU A 33 21.96 -14.49 -1.92
N GLY A 34 20.73 -14.13 -2.29
CA GLY A 34 19.94 -14.88 -3.26
C GLY A 34 20.61 -14.96 -4.63
N SER A 35 21.17 -13.85 -5.11
CA SER A 35 21.94 -13.79 -6.37
C SER A 35 23.22 -14.64 -6.31
N MET A 36 23.94 -14.61 -5.18
CA MET A 36 25.12 -15.47 -4.96
C MET A 36 24.75 -16.95 -4.93
N TRP A 37 23.67 -17.31 -4.24
CA TRP A 37 23.16 -18.67 -4.19
C TRP A 37 22.71 -19.16 -5.58
N ALA A 38 21.97 -18.34 -6.32
CA ALA A 38 21.53 -18.64 -7.68
C ALA A 38 22.72 -18.84 -8.64
N THR A 39 23.79 -18.05 -8.48
CA THR A 39 25.03 -18.19 -9.24
C THR A 39 25.72 -19.53 -9.01
N ARG A 40 25.64 -20.08 -7.78
CA ARG A 40 26.18 -21.42 -7.46
C ARG A 40 25.27 -22.55 -7.94
N ARG A 41 23.95 -22.38 -7.87
CA ARG A 41 22.98 -23.45 -8.13
C ARG A 41 22.62 -23.62 -9.61
N TYR A 42 22.63 -22.54 -10.38
CA TYR A 42 22.11 -22.52 -11.76
C TYR A 42 23.18 -22.06 -12.77
N THR A 43 23.56 -22.95 -13.69
CA THR A 43 24.56 -22.67 -14.73
C THR A 43 24.17 -21.50 -15.63
N TYR A 44 22.88 -21.37 -15.95
CA TYR A 44 22.35 -20.25 -16.74
C TYR A 44 22.51 -18.91 -16.02
N PHE A 45 22.20 -18.85 -14.72
CA PHE A 45 22.34 -17.62 -13.94
C PHE A 45 23.81 -17.18 -13.83
N ARG A 46 24.73 -18.15 -13.75
CA ARG A 46 26.17 -17.89 -13.72
C ARG A 46 26.65 -17.13 -14.96
N GLN A 47 26.12 -17.47 -16.15
CA GLN A 47 26.47 -16.86 -17.43
C GLN A 47 25.84 -15.48 -17.66
N LEU A 48 24.93 -15.03 -16.80
CA LEU A 48 24.29 -13.73 -16.97
C LEU A 48 25.33 -12.59 -16.87
N PRO A 49 25.22 -11.56 -17.73
CA PRO A 49 25.99 -10.32 -17.61
C PRO A 49 25.85 -9.69 -16.22
N PRO A 50 26.90 -9.04 -15.70
CA PRO A 50 26.85 -8.36 -14.40
C PRO A 50 25.70 -7.35 -14.28
N SER A 51 25.36 -6.67 -15.37
CA SER A 51 24.25 -5.71 -15.42
C SER A 51 22.88 -6.36 -15.13
N LEU A 52 22.61 -7.55 -15.67
CA LEU A 52 21.36 -8.27 -15.42
C LEU A 52 21.29 -8.82 -13.99
N LYS A 53 22.43 -9.23 -13.43
CA LYS A 53 22.51 -9.66 -12.02
C LYS A 53 22.22 -8.48 -11.08
N LEU A 54 22.79 -7.30 -11.38
CA LEU A 54 22.54 -6.07 -10.63
C LEU A 54 21.08 -5.64 -10.74
N LEU A 55 20.49 -5.71 -11.94
CA LEU A 55 19.08 -5.43 -12.14
C LEU A 55 18.20 -6.31 -11.25
N GLY A 56 18.47 -7.61 -11.18
CA GLY A 56 17.74 -8.52 -10.29
C GLY A 56 17.83 -8.13 -8.81
N ILE A 57 19.00 -7.68 -8.37
CA ILE A 57 19.20 -7.18 -6.99
C ILE A 57 18.38 -5.91 -6.75
N LEU A 58 18.41 -4.97 -7.70
CA LEU A 58 17.68 -3.70 -7.60
C LEU A 58 16.16 -3.91 -7.59
N LEU A 59 15.64 -4.87 -8.36
CA LEU A 59 14.21 -5.20 -8.38
C LEU A 59 13.67 -5.65 -7.03
N VAL A 60 14.52 -6.16 -6.14
CA VAL A 60 14.13 -6.54 -4.76
C VAL A 60 14.46 -5.41 -3.78
N THR A 61 15.61 -4.77 -3.95
CA THR A 61 16.11 -3.76 -3.01
C THR A 61 15.30 -2.47 -3.04
N ALA A 62 14.94 -1.97 -4.23
CA ALA A 62 14.24 -0.70 -4.39
C ALA A 62 12.82 -0.73 -3.79
N PRO A 63 11.98 -1.77 -4.04
CA PRO A 63 10.72 -1.91 -3.33
C PRO A 63 10.89 -2.08 -1.82
N GLY A 64 11.92 -2.82 -1.38
CA GLY A 64 12.20 -3.00 0.05
C GLY A 64 12.52 -1.67 0.76
N LEU A 65 13.27 -0.79 0.09
CA LEU A 65 13.52 0.58 0.55
C LEU A 65 12.21 1.35 0.71
N THR A 66 11.38 1.42 -0.34
CA THR A 66 10.19 2.28 -0.34
C THR A 66 9.13 1.79 0.65
N ILE A 67 8.88 0.48 0.69
CA ILE A 67 7.90 -0.12 1.61
C ILE A 67 8.30 0.14 3.07
N GLN A 68 9.58 -0.04 3.42
CA GLN A 68 10.02 0.18 4.80
C GLN A 68 10.10 1.65 5.19
N ALA A 69 10.44 2.53 4.25
CA ALA A 69 10.40 3.97 4.45
C ALA A 69 8.97 4.43 4.80
N GLU A 70 7.99 3.98 4.01
CA GLU A 70 6.58 4.27 4.21
C GLU A 70 6.08 3.71 5.55
N ARG A 71 6.36 2.43 5.82
CA ARG A 71 5.92 1.76 7.04
C ARG A 71 6.37 2.51 8.30
N ARG A 72 7.61 3.01 8.32
CA ARG A 72 8.16 3.76 9.46
C ARG A 72 7.67 5.19 9.55
N GLY A 73 7.36 5.83 8.42
CA GLY A 73 6.64 7.10 8.41
C GLY A 73 5.27 6.97 9.07
N LEU A 74 4.48 5.99 8.61
CA LEU A 74 3.16 5.70 9.16
C LEU A 74 3.20 5.31 10.64
N GLU A 75 4.20 4.53 11.06
CA GLU A 75 4.39 4.16 12.48
C GLU A 75 4.68 5.41 13.35
N TYR A 76 5.48 6.34 12.84
CA TYR A 76 5.72 7.62 13.52
C TYR A 76 4.44 8.45 13.61
N ASP A 77 3.71 8.62 12.51
CA ASP A 77 2.47 9.41 12.50
C ASP A 77 1.45 8.86 13.49
N LYS A 78 1.26 7.53 13.50
CA LYS A 78 0.39 6.85 14.48
C LYS A 78 0.83 7.08 15.93
N SER A 79 2.14 7.17 16.20
CA SER A 79 2.65 7.44 17.55
C SER A 79 2.39 8.87 18.03
N GLN A 80 2.18 9.81 17.11
CA GLN A 80 1.91 11.22 17.40
C GLN A 80 0.41 11.52 17.52
N TRP A 81 -0.46 10.55 17.23
CA TRP A 81 -1.89 10.69 17.40
C TRP A 81 -2.26 10.61 18.88
N GLU A 82 -2.43 11.76 19.52
CA GLU A 82 -2.94 11.87 20.89
C GLU A 82 -4.47 12.03 20.92
N GLY A 83 -5.13 11.38 21.88
CA GLY A 83 -6.54 11.63 22.23
C GLY A 83 -7.60 10.96 21.34
N ASP A 84 -8.70 11.68 21.10
CA ASP A 84 -9.97 11.13 20.55
C ASP A 84 -9.90 10.68 19.09
N GLY A 85 -8.92 11.14 18.30
CA GLY A 85 -8.75 10.71 16.91
C GLY A 85 -8.49 9.21 16.77
N MET A 86 -7.82 8.60 17.76
CA MET A 86 -7.59 7.16 17.79
C MET A 86 -8.88 6.36 18.10
N GLN A 87 -9.84 6.96 18.83
CA GLN A 87 -11.14 6.33 19.09
C GLN A 87 -12.02 6.33 17.84
N VAL A 88 -11.95 7.37 17.01
CA VAL A 88 -12.68 7.46 15.73
C VAL A 88 -12.18 6.41 14.74
N ILE A 89 -10.86 6.29 14.59
CA ILE A 89 -10.24 5.26 13.73
C ILE A 89 -10.65 3.87 14.20
N GLN A 90 -10.58 3.59 15.51
CA GLN A 90 -11.00 2.29 16.07
C GLN A 90 -12.49 2.01 15.88
N ALA A 91 -13.34 3.03 16.03
CA ALA A 91 -14.78 2.88 15.82
C ALA A 91 -15.12 2.60 14.34
N GLN A 92 -14.39 3.24 13.40
CA GLN A 92 -14.50 2.95 11.97
C GLN A 92 -13.99 1.54 11.64
N GLU A 93 -12.81 1.14 12.13
CA GLU A 93 -12.28 -0.21 11.95
C GLU A 93 -13.23 -1.29 12.50
N ALA A 94 -13.88 -1.03 13.64
CA ALA A 94 -14.88 -1.94 14.21
C ALA A 94 -16.13 -2.07 13.31
N GLN A 95 -16.60 -0.96 12.72
CA GLN A 95 -17.70 -0.98 11.76
C GLN A 95 -17.32 -1.72 10.48
N GLU A 96 -16.15 -1.43 9.90
CA GLU A 96 -15.65 -2.14 8.71
C GLU A 96 -15.48 -3.63 8.96
N THR A 97 -15.02 -4.01 10.16
CA THR A 97 -14.88 -5.43 10.54
C THR A 97 -16.25 -6.10 10.65
N THR A 98 -17.24 -5.42 11.24
CA THR A 98 -18.61 -5.94 11.37
C THR A 98 -19.26 -6.09 10.00
N GLU A 99 -19.10 -5.08 9.13
CA GLU A 99 -19.59 -5.12 7.76
C GLU A 99 -18.92 -6.26 6.99
N TRP A 100 -17.59 -6.37 7.07
CA TRP A 100 -16.83 -7.45 6.48
C TRP A 100 -17.31 -8.82 6.95
N GLU A 101 -17.51 -9.03 8.25
CA GLU A 101 -17.99 -10.30 8.79
C GLU A 101 -19.36 -10.68 8.22
N SER A 102 -20.25 -9.70 8.04
CA SER A 102 -21.59 -9.89 7.48
C SER A 102 -21.62 -10.22 5.97
N MET A 103 -20.52 -9.97 5.24
CA MET A 103 -20.45 -10.24 3.80
C MET A 103 -20.34 -11.73 3.46
N SER A 104 -20.95 -12.10 2.33
CA SER A 104 -20.79 -13.45 1.75
C SER A 104 -19.35 -13.66 1.26
N THR A 105 -18.92 -14.92 1.12
CA THR A 105 -17.56 -15.25 0.65
C THR A 105 -17.26 -14.67 -0.73
N GLY A 106 -18.25 -14.61 -1.63
CA GLY A 106 -18.09 -14.01 -2.95
C GLY A 106 -17.86 -12.50 -2.87
N ASP A 107 -18.65 -11.82 -2.03
CA ASP A 107 -18.53 -10.37 -1.83
C ASP A 107 -17.20 -10.01 -1.14
N LYS A 108 -16.76 -10.84 -0.19
CA LYS A 108 -15.42 -10.71 0.44
C LYS A 108 -14.31 -10.79 -0.59
N ILE A 109 -14.34 -11.75 -1.51
CA ILE A 109 -13.34 -11.87 -2.57
C ILE A 109 -13.38 -10.65 -3.48
N GLY A 110 -14.58 -10.20 -3.89
CA GLY A 110 -14.75 -9.00 -4.71
C GLY A 110 -14.21 -7.73 -4.04
N ALA A 111 -14.54 -7.52 -2.76
CA ALA A 111 -14.09 -6.39 -1.96
C ALA A 111 -12.57 -6.45 -1.64
N TRP A 112 -12.00 -7.63 -1.45
CA TRP A 112 -10.55 -7.78 -1.34
C TRP A 112 -9.86 -7.44 -2.66
N ALA A 113 -10.38 -7.97 -3.77
CA ALA A 113 -9.81 -7.72 -5.08
C ALA A 113 -9.90 -6.23 -5.48
N SER A 114 -10.97 -5.54 -5.05
CA SER A 114 -11.13 -4.12 -5.30
C SER A 114 -10.16 -3.26 -4.48
N ARG A 115 -9.87 -3.63 -3.23
CA ARG A 115 -8.88 -2.93 -2.37
C ARG A 115 -7.43 -3.16 -2.82
N HIS A 116 -7.14 -4.30 -3.45
CA HIS A 116 -5.79 -4.68 -3.86
C HIS A 116 -5.58 -4.68 -5.39
N GLU A 117 -6.33 -3.84 -6.12
CA GLU A 117 -6.34 -3.85 -7.59
C GLU A 117 -4.94 -3.76 -8.21
N TYR A 118 -4.11 -2.83 -7.76
CA TYR A 118 -2.77 -2.62 -8.30
C TYR A 118 -1.86 -3.80 -7.98
N SER A 119 -2.04 -4.43 -6.82
CA SER A 119 -1.29 -5.62 -6.43
C SER A 119 -1.65 -6.81 -7.32
N ILE A 120 -2.94 -7.01 -7.61
CA ILE A 120 -3.41 -8.08 -8.50
C ILE A 120 -2.91 -7.85 -9.92
N ILE A 121 -3.02 -6.62 -10.42
CA ILE A 121 -2.55 -6.21 -11.75
C ILE A 121 -1.05 -6.51 -11.88
N ILE A 122 -0.23 -6.00 -10.95
CA ILE A 122 1.23 -6.21 -10.95
C ILE A 122 1.59 -7.70 -10.80
N ALA A 123 0.91 -8.43 -9.91
CA ALA A 123 1.15 -9.86 -9.71
C ALA A 123 0.78 -10.66 -10.97
N GLY A 124 -0.35 -10.35 -11.61
CA GLY A 124 -0.78 -10.97 -12.86
C GLY A 124 0.21 -10.71 -14.00
N TRP A 125 0.75 -9.50 -14.08
CA TRP A 125 1.82 -9.17 -15.03
C TRP A 125 3.10 -9.98 -14.76
N ALA A 126 3.57 -10.01 -13.52
CA ALA A 126 4.75 -10.77 -13.14
C ALA A 126 4.57 -12.26 -13.42
N LEU A 127 3.40 -12.82 -13.11
CA LEU A 127 3.04 -14.19 -13.38
C LEU A 127 3.01 -14.49 -14.89
N SER A 128 2.45 -13.57 -15.69
CA SER A 128 2.40 -13.72 -17.15
C SER A 128 3.80 -13.72 -17.78
N LEU A 129 4.72 -12.88 -17.27
CA LEU A 129 6.12 -12.87 -17.70
C LEU A 129 6.83 -14.16 -17.31
N ALA A 130 6.60 -14.64 -16.09
CA ALA A 130 7.18 -15.91 -15.62
C ALA A 130 6.68 -17.09 -16.47
N ALA A 131 5.38 -17.13 -16.77
CA ALA A 131 4.79 -18.15 -17.64
C ALA A 131 5.36 -18.08 -19.06
N ALA A 132 5.40 -16.89 -19.67
CA ALA A 132 5.99 -16.68 -21.00
C ALA A 132 7.47 -17.11 -21.04
N GLY A 133 8.26 -16.71 -20.04
CA GLY A 133 9.65 -17.13 -19.90
C GLY A 133 9.82 -18.64 -19.74
N GLY A 134 8.94 -19.28 -18.97
CA GLY A 134 8.89 -20.73 -18.82
C GLY A 134 8.59 -21.46 -20.13
N ILE A 135 7.65 -20.94 -20.92
CA ILE A 135 7.30 -21.49 -22.24
C ILE A 135 8.47 -21.33 -23.22
N ILE A 136 9.04 -20.12 -23.34
CA ILE A 136 10.14 -19.82 -24.27
C ILE A 136 11.39 -20.64 -23.92
N SER A 137 11.72 -20.74 -22.64
CA SER A 137 12.93 -21.44 -22.19
C SER A 137 12.86 -22.96 -22.45
N ARG A 138 11.68 -23.58 -22.29
CA ARG A 138 11.46 -25.02 -22.49
C ARG A 138 11.51 -25.49 -23.94
N ASN A 139 11.40 -24.62 -24.93
CA ASN A 139 11.40 -25.05 -26.34
C ASN A 139 12.83 -25.45 -26.79
N PRO A 140 13.10 -26.74 -27.11
CA PRO A 140 14.43 -27.20 -27.51
C PRO A 140 14.75 -26.89 -28.99
N TYR A 141 13.76 -26.58 -29.82
CA TYR A 141 13.92 -26.40 -31.27
C TYR A 141 14.29 -24.97 -31.68
N GLN A 142 14.60 -24.10 -30.72
CA GLN A 142 14.96 -22.70 -30.98
C GLN A 142 16.34 -22.35 -30.45
N SER A 143 17.11 -21.64 -31.26
CA SER A 143 18.39 -21.05 -30.84
C SER A 143 18.19 -19.94 -29.80
N THR A 144 19.23 -19.63 -29.03
CA THR A 144 19.20 -18.57 -28.02
C THR A 144 18.82 -17.21 -28.62
N SER A 145 19.31 -16.89 -29.82
CA SER A 145 18.98 -15.65 -30.52
C SER A 145 17.49 -15.56 -30.86
N GLN A 146 16.88 -16.67 -31.30
CA GLN A 146 15.44 -16.71 -31.59
C GLN A 146 14.60 -16.53 -30.33
N LYS A 147 14.99 -17.17 -29.21
CA LYS A 147 14.32 -17.00 -27.91
C LYS A 147 14.33 -15.54 -27.44
N ILE A 148 15.42 -14.80 -27.67
CA ILE A 148 15.51 -13.37 -27.33
C ILE A 148 14.53 -12.54 -28.16
N VAL A 149 14.43 -12.80 -29.47
CA VAL A 149 13.47 -12.10 -30.34
C VAL A 149 12.04 -12.41 -29.91
N GLN A 150 11.74 -13.67 -29.58
CA GLN A 150 10.42 -14.04 -29.06
C GLN A 150 10.11 -13.34 -27.74
N ALA A 151 11.06 -13.30 -26.81
CA ALA A 151 10.88 -12.62 -25.53
C ALA A 151 10.50 -11.14 -25.71
N ARG A 152 11.07 -10.45 -26.71
CA ARG A 152 10.69 -9.06 -27.03
C ARG A 152 9.25 -8.95 -27.54
N MET A 153 8.82 -9.86 -28.42
CA MET A 153 7.43 -9.88 -28.91
C MET A 153 6.42 -10.16 -27.79
N TRP A 154 6.74 -11.12 -26.91
CA TRP A 154 5.94 -11.39 -25.71
C TRP A 154 5.87 -10.18 -24.78
N ALA A 155 7.00 -9.51 -24.50
CA ALA A 155 7.03 -8.33 -23.64
C ALA A 155 6.14 -7.21 -24.19
N GLN A 156 6.19 -6.96 -25.50
CA GLN A 156 5.35 -5.97 -26.16
C GLN A 156 3.86 -6.36 -26.10
N GLY A 157 3.53 -7.60 -26.45
CA GLY A 157 2.15 -8.10 -26.41
C GLY A 157 1.55 -8.08 -25.00
N LEU A 158 2.32 -8.49 -23.99
CA LEU A 158 1.91 -8.45 -22.59
C LEU A 158 1.68 -7.02 -22.10
N SER A 159 2.50 -6.07 -22.53
CA SER A 159 2.32 -4.65 -22.15
C SER A 159 1.03 -4.08 -22.73
N VAL A 160 0.73 -4.36 -24.00
CA VAL A 160 -0.52 -3.93 -24.64
C VAL A 160 -1.73 -4.61 -24.00
N GLY A 161 -1.67 -5.94 -23.82
CA GLY A 161 -2.73 -6.71 -23.17
C GLY A 161 -3.01 -6.22 -21.75
N MET A 162 -1.98 -5.85 -21.00
CA MET A 162 -2.07 -5.28 -19.67
C MET A 162 -2.78 -3.92 -19.67
N ILE A 163 -2.45 -3.03 -20.60
CA ILE A 163 -3.14 -1.73 -20.73
C ILE A 163 -4.63 -1.94 -21.04
N ILE A 164 -4.94 -2.87 -21.94
CA ILE A 164 -6.33 -3.21 -22.29
C ILE A 164 -7.05 -3.80 -21.07
N ALA A 165 -6.42 -4.72 -20.32
CA ALA A 165 -6.99 -5.32 -19.13
C ALA A 165 -7.24 -4.27 -18.02
N ALA A 166 -6.29 -3.36 -17.79
CA ALA A 166 -6.44 -2.27 -16.84
C ALA A 166 -7.58 -1.31 -17.25
N ALA A 167 -7.68 -0.99 -18.55
CA ALA A 167 -8.75 -0.15 -19.09
C ALA A 167 -10.13 -0.82 -18.97
N ALA A 168 -10.24 -2.11 -19.28
CA ALA A 168 -11.46 -2.90 -19.14
C ALA A 168 -11.88 -3.01 -17.67
N PHE A 169 -10.94 -3.27 -16.76
CA PHE A 169 -11.19 -3.33 -15.32
C PHE A 169 -11.71 -2.00 -14.78
N LYS A 170 -11.08 -0.87 -15.17
CA LYS A 170 -11.53 0.47 -14.80
C LYS A 170 -12.90 0.81 -15.38
N THR A 171 -13.19 0.40 -16.60
CA THR A 171 -14.49 0.64 -17.26
C THR A 171 -15.61 -0.16 -16.59
N ASN A 172 -15.36 -1.43 -16.26
CA ASN A 172 -16.32 -2.28 -15.56
C ASN A 172 -16.66 -1.71 -14.16
N ARG A 173 -15.66 -1.13 -13.48
CA ARG A 173 -15.91 -0.36 -12.25
C ARG A 173 -16.77 0.87 -12.49
N ASN A 174 -16.42 1.74 -13.45
CA ASN A 174 -17.21 2.95 -13.73
C ASN A 174 -18.68 2.63 -14.09
N LEU A 175 -18.95 1.46 -14.68
CA LEU A 175 -20.30 0.98 -15.01
C LEU A 175 -21.03 0.41 -13.78
N GLY A 176 -20.32 -0.22 -12.84
CA GLY A 176 -20.85 -0.61 -11.52
C GLY A 176 -20.98 0.56 -10.53
N GLU A 177 -20.17 1.61 -10.67
CA GLU A 177 -20.08 2.81 -9.83
C GLU A 177 -21.23 3.81 -10.04
N LYS A 178 -22.22 3.52 -10.89
CA LYS A 178 -23.53 4.18 -10.72
C LYS A 178 -24.21 3.79 -9.40
N ALA A 179 -23.75 2.73 -8.71
CA ALA A 179 -24.29 2.28 -7.43
C ALA A 179 -23.44 2.66 -6.20
N SER A 180 -22.22 3.18 -6.34
CA SER A 180 -21.43 3.68 -5.21
C SER A 180 -20.54 4.80 -5.69
N ARG A 181 -20.89 6.02 -5.28
CA ARG A 181 -20.08 7.23 -5.51
C ARG A 181 -18.64 6.94 -5.03
N PRO A 182 -17.59 7.49 -5.65
CA PRO A 182 -16.29 7.52 -5.01
C PRO A 182 -16.54 8.13 -3.64
N SER A 183 -16.26 7.39 -2.57
CA SER A 183 -16.19 7.97 -1.24
C SER A 183 -15.07 8.99 -1.34
N ALA A 184 -15.43 10.24 -1.67
CA ALA A 184 -14.61 11.36 -1.30
C ALA A 184 -14.34 11.12 0.17
N ASP A 185 -13.07 10.95 0.51
CA ASP A 185 -12.66 10.61 1.87
C ASP A 185 -13.23 11.72 2.75
N HIS A 186 -14.36 11.46 3.39
CA HIS A 186 -15.08 12.41 4.25
C HIS A 186 -14.65 12.20 5.70
N SER A 187 -13.66 11.32 5.95
CA SER A 187 -13.10 11.07 7.28
C SER A 187 -12.66 12.37 7.95
N TRP A 188 -12.08 13.31 7.20
CA TRP A 188 -11.73 14.63 7.73
C TRP A 188 -12.97 15.48 8.10
N MET A 189 -14.08 15.36 7.37
CA MET A 189 -15.34 16.03 7.74
C MET A 189 -15.92 15.42 9.01
N ASP A 190 -15.88 14.10 9.14
CA ASP A 190 -16.35 13.39 10.33
C ASP A 190 -15.50 13.74 11.55
N ILE A 191 -14.17 13.78 11.40
CA ILE A 191 -13.23 14.21 12.44
C ILE A 191 -13.49 15.67 12.87
N VAL A 192 -13.76 16.57 11.91
CA VAL A 192 -14.06 17.99 12.21
C VAL A 192 -15.41 18.15 12.90
N ALA A 193 -16.45 17.46 12.42
CA ALA A 193 -17.79 17.50 13.00
C ALA A 193 -17.78 16.98 14.45
N GLN A 194 -17.01 15.91 14.70
CA GLN A 194 -16.86 15.34 16.03
C GLN A 194 -16.07 16.27 16.97
N GLN A 195 -14.99 16.91 16.50
CA GLN A 195 -14.27 17.93 17.28
C GLN A 195 -15.18 19.09 17.68
N GLN A 196 -16.07 19.54 16.79
CA GLN A 196 -17.04 20.58 17.09
C GLN A 196 -18.04 20.15 18.17
N GLN A 197 -18.63 18.96 18.06
CA GLN A 197 -19.53 18.43 19.09
C GLN A 197 -18.86 18.30 20.46
N GLN A 198 -17.59 17.90 20.49
CA GLN A 198 -16.83 17.80 21.74
C GLN A 198 -16.54 19.18 22.36
N GLN A 199 -16.23 20.18 21.54
CA GLN A 199 -16.09 21.56 22.05
C GLN A 199 -17.40 22.09 22.61
N GLU A 200 -18.51 21.89 21.92
CA GLU A 200 -19.84 22.30 22.38
C GLU A 200 -20.23 21.62 23.69
N SER A 201 -19.99 20.31 23.82
CA SER A 201 -20.28 19.58 25.06
C SER A 201 -19.39 20.02 26.23
N ARG A 202 -18.09 20.30 26.00
CA ARG A 202 -17.20 20.87 27.03
C ARG A 202 -17.69 22.24 27.50
N LEU A 203 -18.02 23.14 26.57
CA LEU A 203 -18.54 24.47 26.89
C LEU A 203 -19.88 24.39 27.65
N ALA A 204 -20.75 23.45 27.27
CA ALA A 204 -22.01 23.21 27.96
C ALA A 204 -21.79 22.70 29.40
N LEU A 205 -20.82 21.80 29.61
CA LEU A 205 -20.44 21.32 30.95
C LEU A 205 -19.85 22.43 31.82
N GLU A 206 -18.92 23.24 31.29
CA GLU A 206 -18.34 24.39 31.98
C GLU A 206 -19.40 25.43 32.36
N ALA A 207 -20.37 25.69 31.47
CA ALA A 207 -21.49 26.58 31.76
C ALA A 207 -22.41 26.03 32.87
N LEU A 208 -22.66 24.72 32.88
CA LEU A 208 -23.43 24.02 33.92
C LEU A 208 -22.72 24.06 35.27
N GLU A 209 -21.41 23.86 35.28
CA GLU A 209 -20.57 23.95 36.47
C GLU A 209 -20.50 25.38 37.01
N ALA A 210 -20.34 26.38 36.14
CA ALA A 210 -20.39 27.79 36.52
C ALA A 210 -21.77 28.17 37.11
N HIS A 211 -22.85 27.67 36.52
CA HIS A 211 -24.21 27.89 37.04
C HIS A 211 -24.41 27.20 38.40
N ARG A 212 -23.91 25.97 38.58
CA ARG A 212 -23.94 25.24 39.86
C ARG A 212 -23.08 25.92 40.93
N ALA A 213 -21.90 26.44 40.58
CA ALA A 213 -21.03 27.17 41.49
C ALA A 213 -21.68 28.49 41.95
N LYS A 214 -22.32 29.22 41.02
CA LYS A 214 -23.05 30.44 41.35
C LYS A 214 -24.27 30.19 42.24
N ALA A 215 -25.00 29.08 42.01
CA ALA A 215 -26.11 28.66 42.87
C ALA A 215 -25.66 28.25 44.28
N ARG A 216 -24.46 27.65 44.43
CA ARG A 216 -23.87 27.32 45.74
C ARG A 216 -23.36 28.53 46.51
N ALA A 217 -23.02 29.63 45.83
CA ALA A 217 -22.55 30.86 46.48
C ALA A 217 -23.69 31.78 47.00
N LEU A 218 -24.94 31.46 46.66
CA LEU A 218 -26.15 32.21 47.06
C LEU A 218 -26.89 31.58 48.25
N HIS A 219 -26.39 30.46 48.77
CA HIS A 219 -26.86 29.77 49.98
C HIS A 219 -25.77 29.79 51.04
#